data_AF-E3EIP3-F1
#
_entry.id   AF-E3EIP3-F1
#
_cell.length_a   1.000
_cell.length_b   1.000
_cell.length_c   1.000
_cell.angle_alpha   90.00
_cell.angle_beta   90.00
_cell.angle_gamma   90.00
#
_symmetry.space_group_name_H-M   'P 1'
#
loop_
_entity.id
_entity.type
_entity.pdbx_description
1 polymer ?
#
loop_
_entity_poly.entity_id
_entity_poly.type
_entity_poly.pdbx_seq_one_letter_code
_entity_poly.pdbx_strand_id
1 'polypeptide(L)'
;MKRRYIFILILLSLLVITTTIIFLVNLGDNTKYKYPSGKDTVEYFGDGTFQILRGGPQDPLILYNHLADPLEKAVDNIVSYKIKKNIVYVVGENSFIKLDSNTNTYVKKKRISDFTPKDREIFNELMEK
;
A
#
# COMPACT_ATOMS: atom_id res chain seq x y z
N MET A 1 -15.07 33.20 46.00
CA MET A 1 -15.86 32.61 44.89
C MET A 1 -15.12 32.62 43.55
N LYS A 2 -14.59 33.75 43.05
CA LYS A 2 -13.93 33.87 41.73
C LYS A 2 -12.80 32.84 41.43
N ARG A 3 -11.94 32.52 42.40
CA ARG A 3 -10.86 31.52 42.21
C ARG A 3 -11.37 30.10 41.93
N ARG A 4 -12.50 29.70 42.53
CA ARG A 4 -13.10 28.38 42.29
C ARG A 4 -13.60 28.25 40.84
N TYR A 5 -14.19 29.32 40.31
CA TYR A 5 -14.62 29.37 38.90
C TYR A 5 -13.44 29.29 37.93
N ILE A 6 -12.30 29.90 38.26
CA ILE A 6 -11.08 29.81 37.45
C ILE A 6 -10.54 28.36 37.43
N PHE A 7 -10.49 27.68 38.58
CA PHE A 7 -10.08 26.28 38.64
C PHE A 7 -11.02 25.36 37.85
N ILE A 8 -12.34 25.59 37.94
CA ILE A 8 -13.34 24.83 37.19
C ILE A 8 -13.18 25.04 35.67
N LEU A 9 -12.95 26.28 35.23
CA LEU A 9 -12.69 26.62 33.82
C LEU A 9 -11.43 25.95 33.29
N ILE A 10 -10.34 25.93 34.07
CA ILE A 10 -9.09 25.28 33.69
C ILE A 10 -9.31 23.77 33.54
N LEU A 11 -10.00 23.13 34.48
CA LEU A 11 -10.34 21.69 34.43
C LEU A 11 -11.20 21.34 33.20
N LEU A 12 -12.20 22.16 32.89
CA LEU A 12 -13.03 22.00 31.69
C LEU A 12 -12.20 22.15 30.41
N SER A 13 -11.31 23.13 30.35
CA SER A 13 -10.45 23.34 29.17
C SER A 13 -9.50 22.16 28.96
N LEU A 14 -8.90 21.62 30.02
CA LEU A 14 -8.07 20.42 29.99
C LEU A 14 -8.85 19.18 29.53
N LEU A 15 -10.10 19.02 29.96
CA LEU A 15 -10.96 17.92 29.52
C LEU A 15 -11.27 18.02 28.02
N VAL A 16 -11.59 19.21 27.51
CA VAL A 16 -11.88 19.45 26.08
C VAL A 16 -10.64 19.21 25.22
N ILE A 17 -9.46 19.67 25.67
CA ILE A 17 -8.20 19.47 24.95
C ILE A 17 -7.81 18.00 24.92
N THR A 18 -7.90 17.29 26.05
CA THR A 18 -7.55 15.86 26.10
C THR A 18 -8.48 15.01 25.24
N THR A 19 -9.79 15.29 25.27
CA THR A 19 -10.76 14.57 24.43
C THR A 19 -10.57 14.83 22.93
N THR A 20 -10.23 16.05 22.52
CA THR A 20 -9.92 16.36 21.10
C THR A 20 -8.63 15.69 20.63
N ILE A 21 -7.58 15.66 21.46
CA ILE A 21 -6.33 14.94 21.13
C ILE A 21 -6.60 13.44 20.97
N ILE A 22 -7.39 12.83 21.87
CA ILE A 22 -7.75 11.41 21.78
C ILE A 22 -8.52 11.12 20.49
N PHE A 23 -9.42 12.02 20.07
CA PHE A 23 -10.19 11.86 18.83
C PHE A 23 -9.32 11.98 17.56
N LEU A 24 -8.34 12.89 17.57
CA LEU A 24 -7.40 13.07 16.47
C LEU A 24 -6.40 11.91 16.35
N VAL A 25 -5.97 11.34 17.46
CA VAL A 25 -5.07 10.17 17.48
C VAL A 25 -5.80 8.87 17.14
N ASN A 26 -7.10 8.77 17.45
CA ASN A 26 -7.97 7.64 17.07
C ASN A 26 -8.67 7.83 15.72
N LEU A 27 -8.21 8.75 14.87
CA LEU A 27 -8.50 8.67 13.44
C LEU A 27 -7.71 7.48 12.86
N GLY A 28 -8.02 6.28 13.35
CA GLY A 28 -7.53 5.03 12.82
C GLY A 28 -7.94 4.97 11.37
N ASP A 29 -7.02 4.49 10.54
CA ASP A 29 -7.17 4.31 9.10
C ASP A 29 -8.30 3.30 8.86
N ASN A 30 -9.55 3.78 8.94
CA ASN A 30 -10.76 2.99 8.79
C ASN A 30 -11.06 2.83 7.29
N THR A 31 -10.01 2.79 6.47
CA THR A 31 -10.08 2.45 5.06
C THR A 31 -10.46 0.99 4.99
N LYS A 32 -11.77 0.74 5.01
CA LYS A 32 -12.33 -0.51 4.55
C LYS A 32 -11.89 -0.62 3.08
N TYR A 33 -10.82 -1.37 2.85
CA TYR A 33 -10.28 -1.59 1.51
C TYR A 33 -11.42 -2.04 0.60
N LYS A 34 -11.49 -1.47 -0.61
CA LYS A 34 -12.52 -1.81 -1.60
C LYS A 34 -12.49 -3.30 -1.92
N TYR A 35 -11.29 -3.88 -1.92
CA TYR A 35 -11.07 -5.31 -2.08
C TYR A 35 -10.38 -5.86 -0.82
N PRO A 36 -11.09 -6.63 0.03
CA PRO A 36 -10.52 -7.16 1.26
C PRO A 36 -9.42 -8.19 0.97
N SER A 37 -8.47 -8.31 1.89
CA SER A 37 -7.44 -9.35 1.86
C SER A 37 -8.05 -10.72 2.15
N GLY A 38 -7.74 -11.72 1.31
CA GLY A 38 -8.03 -13.12 1.58
C GLY A 38 -6.92 -13.80 2.37
N LYS A 39 -7.11 -15.08 2.72
CA LYS A 39 -6.11 -15.90 3.43
C LYS A 39 -4.77 -15.97 2.70
N ASP A 40 -4.80 -15.95 1.38
CA ASP A 40 -3.62 -16.08 0.53
C ASP A 40 -2.97 -14.74 0.18
N THR A 41 -3.55 -13.62 0.64
CA THR A 41 -2.97 -12.28 0.43
C THR A 41 -1.73 -12.11 1.31
N VAL A 42 -0.59 -11.89 0.65
CA VAL A 42 0.68 -11.54 1.29
C VAL A 42 0.74 -10.04 1.54
N GLU A 43 0.34 -9.25 0.55
CA GLU A 43 0.42 -7.80 0.61
C GLU A 43 -0.67 -7.18 -0.25
N TYR A 44 -1.07 -5.96 0.09
CA TYR A 44 -2.08 -5.20 -0.65
C TYR A 44 -1.59 -3.76 -0.86
N PHE A 45 -2.01 -3.17 -1.97
CA PHE A 45 -1.60 -1.82 -2.36
C PHE A 45 -2.81 -0.98 -2.78
N GLY A 46 -2.71 0.32 -2.52
CA GLY A 46 -3.80 1.28 -2.72
C GLY A 46 -5.01 0.97 -1.86
N ASP A 47 -6.19 0.94 -2.46
CA ASP A 47 -7.44 0.56 -1.79
C ASP A 47 -7.70 -0.97 -1.79
N GLY A 48 -6.64 -1.76 -1.98
CA GLY A 48 -6.71 -3.21 -2.17
C GLY A 48 -6.89 -3.61 -3.64
N THR A 49 -6.93 -2.65 -4.57
CA THR A 49 -6.99 -2.91 -6.02
C THR A 49 -5.90 -3.86 -6.47
N PHE A 50 -4.67 -3.67 -5.98
CA PHE A 50 -3.58 -4.59 -6.26
C PHE A 50 -3.24 -5.41 -5.03
N GLN A 51 -2.99 -6.69 -5.25
CA GLN A 51 -2.66 -7.63 -4.19
C GLN A 51 -1.56 -8.57 -4.65
N ILE A 52 -0.63 -8.89 -3.76
CA ILE A 52 0.28 -10.02 -3.94
C ILE A 52 -0.37 -11.21 -3.26
N LEU A 53 -0.70 -12.24 -4.04
CA LEU A 53 -1.29 -13.47 -3.55
C LEU A 53 -0.28 -14.62 -3.63
N ARG A 54 -0.37 -15.58 -2.72
CA ARG A 54 0.30 -16.87 -2.87
C ARG A 54 -0.48 -17.71 -3.87
N GLY A 55 0.18 -18.23 -4.91
CA GLY A 55 -0.45 -19.22 -5.82
C GLY A 55 -0.76 -20.56 -5.12
N GLY A 56 0.02 -20.88 -4.07
CA GLY A 56 -0.01 -22.15 -3.33
C GLY A 56 1.27 -22.33 -2.49
N PRO A 57 1.46 -23.48 -1.80
CA PRO A 57 2.60 -23.70 -0.91
C PRO A 57 3.98 -23.70 -1.60
N GLN A 58 4.01 -24.03 -2.90
CA GLN A 58 5.23 -24.06 -3.72
C GLN A 58 5.12 -23.17 -4.96
N ASP A 59 3.99 -22.50 -5.15
CA ASP A 59 3.76 -21.67 -6.34
C ASP A 59 4.35 -20.27 -6.13
N PRO A 60 4.73 -19.58 -7.22
CA PRO A 60 5.23 -18.22 -7.13
C PRO A 60 4.19 -17.28 -6.51
N LEU A 61 4.69 -16.17 -5.95
CA LEU A 61 3.83 -15.04 -5.62
C LEU A 61 3.29 -14.45 -6.92
N ILE A 62 2.04 -14.00 -6.93
CA ILE A 62 1.40 -13.45 -8.14
C ILE A 62 0.88 -12.06 -7.81
N LEU A 63 1.19 -11.09 -8.67
CA LEU A 63 0.59 -9.77 -8.61
C LEU A 63 -0.78 -9.80 -9.28
N TYR A 64 -1.82 -9.46 -8.53
CA TYR A 64 -3.18 -9.34 -9.02
C TYR A 64 -3.63 -7.87 -9.15
N ASN A 65 -4.45 -7.60 -10.15
CA ASN A 65 -5.18 -6.34 -10.35
C ASN A 65 -6.69 -6.64 -10.37
N HIS A 66 -7.42 -6.22 -9.33
CA HIS A 66 -8.85 -6.43 -9.22
C HIS A 66 -9.70 -5.52 -10.12
N LEU A 67 -9.10 -4.51 -10.74
CA LEU A 67 -9.78 -3.68 -11.77
C LEU A 67 -9.72 -4.31 -13.17
N ALA A 68 -8.81 -5.25 -13.40
CA ALA A 68 -8.69 -5.92 -14.70
C ALA A 68 -9.83 -6.94 -14.91
N ASP A 69 -10.06 -7.29 -16.17
CA ASP A 69 -11.00 -8.34 -16.54
C ASP A 69 -10.65 -9.65 -15.81
N PRO A 70 -11.64 -10.50 -15.45
CA PRO A 70 -11.42 -11.72 -14.69
C PRO A 70 -10.32 -12.63 -15.23
N LEU A 71 -10.16 -12.69 -16.56
CA LEU A 71 -9.14 -13.49 -17.25
C LEU A 71 -7.73 -12.87 -17.21
N GLU A 72 -7.63 -11.57 -16.89
CA GLU A 72 -6.38 -10.79 -16.90
C GLU A 72 -6.03 -10.25 -15.51
N LYS A 73 -6.75 -10.68 -14.45
CA LYS A 73 -6.47 -10.23 -13.09
C LYS A 73 -5.06 -10.57 -12.63
N ALA A 74 -4.51 -11.69 -13.09
CA ALA A 74 -3.11 -12.02 -12.84
C ALA A 74 -2.21 -11.18 -13.77
N VAL A 75 -1.46 -10.26 -13.18
CA VAL A 75 -0.59 -9.34 -13.92
C VAL A 75 0.72 -10.02 -14.31
N ASP A 76 1.40 -10.63 -13.34
CA ASP A 76 2.63 -11.43 -13.54
C ASP A 76 2.94 -12.26 -12.28
N ASN A 77 3.73 -13.32 -12.47
CA ASN A 77 4.39 -14.02 -11.38
C ASN A 77 5.57 -13.18 -10.88
N ILE A 78 5.71 -13.02 -9.58
CA ILE A 78 6.69 -12.15 -8.93
C ILE A 78 7.94 -12.95 -8.61
N VAL A 79 9.07 -12.50 -9.17
CA VAL A 79 10.41 -12.96 -8.79
C VAL A 79 10.89 -12.17 -7.58
N SER A 80 10.79 -10.84 -7.64
CA SER A 80 11.14 -9.96 -6.54
C SER A 80 10.38 -8.63 -6.60
N TYR A 81 10.26 -7.95 -5.46
CA TYR A 81 9.62 -6.64 -5.41
C TYR A 81 10.18 -5.76 -4.29
N LYS A 82 10.02 -4.45 -4.44
CA LYS A 82 10.45 -3.43 -3.46
C LYS A 82 9.46 -2.28 -3.42
N ILE A 83 9.17 -1.83 -2.22
CA ILE A 83 8.27 -0.70 -1.97
C ILE A 83 9.13 0.52 -1.65
N LYS A 84 8.88 1.63 -2.34
CA LYS A 84 9.54 2.92 -2.11
C LYS A 84 8.49 4.02 -2.10
N LYS A 85 8.12 4.47 -0.89
CA LYS A 85 6.98 5.37 -0.65
C LYS A 85 5.68 4.72 -1.16
N ASN A 86 4.94 5.39 -2.03
CA ASN A 86 3.71 4.92 -2.67
C ASN A 86 3.96 4.10 -3.94
N ILE A 87 5.22 3.84 -4.33
CA ILE A 87 5.54 3.13 -5.55
C ILE A 87 6.03 1.72 -5.22
N VAL A 88 5.44 0.73 -5.88
CA VAL A 88 5.86 -0.67 -5.82
C VAL A 88 6.55 -1.03 -7.13
N TYR A 89 7.79 -1.47 -7.02
CA TYR A 89 8.60 -1.98 -8.13
C TYR A 89 8.57 -3.50 -8.07
N VAL A 90 8.13 -4.14 -9.14
CA VAL A 90 8.02 -5.59 -9.22
C VAL A 90 8.82 -6.08 -10.43
N VAL A 91 9.72 -7.01 -10.18
CA VAL A 91 10.35 -7.85 -11.20
C VAL A 91 9.51 -9.11 -11.32
N GLY A 92 8.76 -9.19 -12.41
CA GLY A 92 7.99 -10.37 -12.76
C GLY A 92 8.79 -11.34 -13.63
N GLU A 93 8.29 -12.56 -13.81
CA GLU A 93 8.92 -13.56 -14.68
C GLU A 93 9.01 -13.07 -16.13
N ASN A 94 8.02 -12.28 -16.58
CA ASN A 94 7.90 -11.87 -17.98
C ASN A 94 8.01 -10.36 -18.19
N SER A 95 8.09 -9.57 -17.12
CA SER A 95 8.00 -8.12 -17.22
C SER A 95 8.51 -7.39 -15.99
N PHE A 96 8.69 -6.08 -16.15
CA PHE A 96 8.98 -5.13 -15.08
C PHE A 96 7.76 -4.24 -14.89
N ILE A 97 7.33 -4.10 -13.65
CA ILE A 97 6.10 -3.39 -13.30
C ILE A 97 6.41 -2.30 -12.28
N LYS A 98 5.97 -1.09 -12.57
CA LYS A 98 5.97 0.05 -11.66
C LYS A 98 4.53 0.41 -11.34
N LEU A 99 4.13 0.22 -10.09
CA LEU A 99 2.79 0.43 -9.58
C LEU A 99 2.77 1.64 -8.65
N ASP A 100 1.78 2.50 -8.82
CA ASP A 100 1.50 3.63 -7.94
C ASP A 100 0.25 3.34 -7.12
N SER A 101 0.46 3.12 -5.82
CA SER A 101 -0.58 2.80 -4.85
C SER A 101 -1.52 3.97 -4.58
N ASN A 102 -1.12 5.22 -4.85
CA ASN A 102 -1.99 6.38 -4.61
C ASN A 102 -3.03 6.54 -5.72
N THR A 103 -2.66 6.20 -6.95
CA THR A 103 -3.52 6.38 -8.13
C THR A 103 -4.17 5.08 -8.60
N ASN A 104 -3.82 3.94 -8.00
CA ASN A 104 -4.24 2.62 -8.45
C ASN A 104 -3.91 2.36 -9.94
N THR A 105 -2.75 2.82 -10.39
CA THR A 105 -2.28 2.61 -11.76
C THR A 105 -0.93 1.91 -11.79
N TYR A 106 -0.65 1.18 -12.86
CA TYR A 106 0.67 0.59 -13.08
C TYR A 106 1.11 0.71 -14.53
N VAL A 107 2.41 0.62 -14.73
CA VAL A 107 3.04 0.51 -16.04
C VAL A 107 3.82 -0.80 -16.08
N LYS A 108 3.50 -1.65 -17.05
CA LYS A 108 4.17 -2.93 -17.32
C LYS A 108 4.98 -2.82 -18.61
N LYS A 109 6.26 -3.18 -18.57
CA LYS A 109 7.12 -3.20 -19.77
C LYS A 109 7.98 -4.45 -19.78
N LYS A 110 8.29 -4.94 -20.98
CA LYS A 110 9.13 -6.13 -21.15
C LYS A 110 10.60 -5.88 -20.85
N ARG A 111 11.08 -4.65 -21.11
CA ARG A 111 12.50 -4.30 -20.95
C ARG A 111 12.66 -3.20 -19.90
N ILE A 112 13.62 -3.40 -19.01
CA ILE A 112 14.04 -2.39 -18.04
C ILE A 112 14.49 -1.08 -18.72
N SER A 113 15.08 -1.16 -19.91
CA SER A 113 15.53 0.00 -20.70
C SER A 113 14.42 0.99 -21.01
N ASP A 114 13.17 0.54 -21.00
CA ASP A 114 12.02 1.35 -21.37
C ASP A 114 11.54 2.22 -20.19
N PHE A 115 12.11 2.04 -18.99
CA PHE A 115 11.85 2.86 -17.80
C PHE A 115 12.85 4.01 -17.64
N THR A 116 12.51 4.98 -16.79
CA THR A 116 13.39 6.11 -16.50
C THR A 116 14.69 5.64 -15.83
N PRO A 117 15.83 6.36 -15.98
CA PRO A 117 17.10 5.96 -15.36
C PRO A 117 16.99 5.62 -13.87
N LYS A 118 16.26 6.44 -13.11
CA LYS A 118 16.01 6.24 -11.67
C LYS A 118 15.23 4.97 -11.36
N ASP A 119 14.25 4.61 -12.20
CA ASP A 119 13.49 3.38 -12.02
C ASP A 119 14.36 2.16 -12.35
N ARG A 120 15.23 2.27 -13.37
CA ARG A 120 16.16 1.20 -13.76
C ARG A 120 17.14 0.85 -12.65
N GLU A 121 17.67 1.85 -11.94
CA GLU A 121 18.53 1.62 -10.77
C GLU A 121 17.84 0.72 -9.74
N ILE A 122 16.57 1.01 -9.43
CA ILE A 122 15.80 0.23 -8.45
C ILE A 122 15.53 -1.20 -8.95
N PHE A 123 15.22 -1.36 -10.23
CA PHE A 123 15.03 -2.70 -10.82
C PHE A 123 16.33 -3.51 -10.87
N ASN A 124 17.48 -2.88 -11.13
CA ASN A 124 18.78 -3.56 -11.07
C ASN A 124 19.09 -4.06 -9.65
N GLU A 125 18.89 -3.22 -8.62
CA GLU A 125 19.02 -3.63 -7.22
C GLU A 125 18.15 -4.84 -6.86
N LEU A 126 16.99 -4.99 -7.50
CA LEU A 126 16.05 -6.08 -7.30
C LEU A 126 16.45 -7.39 -7.99
N MET A 127 17.28 -7.32 -9.04
CA MET A 127 17.75 -8.48 -9.81
C MET A 127 19.09 -9.03 -9.30
N GLU A 128 19.86 -8.24 -8.56
CA GLU A 128 21.16 -8.64 -7.97
C GLU A 128 21.02 -9.43 -6.65
N LYS A 129 19.79 -9.65 -6.18
CA LYS A 129 19.46 -10.35 -4.94
C LYS A 129 19.26 -11.84 -5.15
#